data_AF-A0A9E5Q110-F1
#
_entry.id   AF-A0A9E5Q110-F1
#
_cell.length_a   1.000
_cell.length_b   1.000
_cell.length_c   1.000
_cell.angle_alpha   90.00
_cell.angle_beta   90.00
_cell.angle_gamma   90.00
#
_symmetry.space_group_name_H-M   'P 1'
#
loop_
_entity.id
_entity.type
_entity.pdbx_description
1 polymer ?
#
loop_
_entity_poly.entity_id
_entity_poly.type
_entity_poly.pdbx_seq_one_letter_code
_entity_poly.pdbx_strand_id
1 'polypeptide(L)'
;MTKIISGMMILSSRLHMESEEKTKVYKPSRATRLFTVWRKLRRSKLAVTGFGIVLIIAFIALLAPIIAPHGPKWMEAPARLPPTPEYPFGTDAWGRDLFSLVI
;
A
#
# COMPACT_ATOMS: atom_id res chain seq x y z
N MET A 1 64.72 -28.90 -13.86
CA MET A 1 64.16 -27.71 -14.55
C MET A 1 62.68 -27.87 -14.93
N THR A 2 62.25 -29.02 -15.45
CA THR A 2 60.85 -29.28 -15.89
C THR A 2 59.78 -29.15 -14.80
N LYS A 3 60.06 -29.52 -13.54
CA LYS A 3 59.09 -29.40 -12.43
C LYS A 3 58.71 -27.95 -12.08
N ILE A 4 59.63 -26.99 -12.26
CA ILE A 4 59.43 -25.59 -11.89
C ILE A 4 58.48 -24.92 -12.89
N ILE A 5 58.67 -25.20 -14.19
CA ILE A 5 57.85 -24.63 -15.27
C ILE A 5 56.42 -25.18 -15.19
N SER A 6 56.27 -26.48 -14.90
CA SER A 6 54.95 -27.10 -14.72
C SER A 6 54.20 -26.55 -13.50
N GLY A 7 54.89 -26.36 -12.37
CA GLY A 7 54.30 -25.76 -11.16
C GLY A 7 53.83 -24.31 -11.39
N MET A 8 54.59 -23.52 -12.14
CA MET A 8 54.25 -22.12 -12.44
C MET A 8 53.03 -22.01 -13.38
N MET A 9 52.89 -22.94 -14.33
CA MET A 9 51.73 -23.01 -15.22
C MET A 9 50.44 -23.42 -14.48
N ILE A 10 50.55 -24.31 -13.50
CA ILE A 10 49.43 -24.74 -12.64
C ILE A 10 49.00 -23.61 -11.69
N LEU A 11 49.95 -22.82 -11.19
CA LEU A 11 49.65 -21.70 -10.30
C LEU A 11 48.99 -20.54 -11.06
N SER A 12 49.46 -20.23 -12.27
CA SER A 12 48.88 -19.20 -13.13
C SER A 12 47.43 -19.52 -13.55
N SER A 13 47.14 -20.79 -13.88
CA SER A 13 45.79 -21.24 -14.21
C SER A 13 44.83 -21.24 -13.01
N ARG A 14 45.32 -21.57 -11.79
CA ARG A 14 44.50 -21.47 -10.56
C ARG A 14 44.12 -20.04 -10.20
N LEU A 15 45.01 -19.07 -10.42
CA LEU A 15 44.69 -17.66 -10.14
C LEU A 15 43.63 -17.10 -11.10
N HIS A 16 43.64 -17.52 -12.37
CA HIS A 16 42.58 -17.17 -13.31
C HIS A 16 41.25 -17.87 -13.02
N MET A 17 41.29 -19.08 -12.45
CA MET A 17 40.07 -19.78 -12.01
C MET A 17 39.43 -19.15 -10.76
N GLU A 18 40.22 -18.64 -9.81
CA GLU A 18 39.68 -18.07 -8.58
C GLU A 18 39.06 -16.67 -8.77
N SER A 19 39.45 -15.93 -9.82
CA SER A 19 38.80 -14.65 -10.17
C SER A 19 37.39 -14.82 -10.76
N GLU A 20 37.12 -15.93 -11.44
CA GLU A 20 35.82 -16.20 -12.07
C GLU A 20 34.77 -16.67 -11.04
N GLU A 21 35.19 -17.47 -10.03
CA GLU A 21 34.24 -18.07 -9.07
C GLU A 21 33.67 -17.04 -8.07
N LYS A 22 34.44 -16.00 -7.71
CA LYS A 22 34.02 -14.99 -6.71
C LYS A 22 33.00 -13.98 -7.22
N THR A 23 32.61 -14.04 -8.49
CA THR A 23 31.67 -13.07 -9.10
C THR A 23 30.39 -13.71 -9.61
N LYS A 24 29.90 -14.76 -8.94
CA LYS A 24 28.47 -15.13 -9.06
C LYS A 24 27.61 -13.99 -8.48
N VAL A 25 27.37 -12.98 -9.31
CA VAL A 25 26.49 -11.86 -9.03
C VAL A 25 25.11 -12.44 -8.79
N TYR A 26 24.76 -12.61 -7.52
CA TYR A 26 23.44 -13.04 -7.10
C TYR A 26 22.42 -12.03 -7.65
N LYS A 27 21.72 -12.40 -8.72
CA LYS A 27 20.57 -11.63 -9.23
C LYS A 27 19.37 -12.02 -8.36
N PRO A 28 18.92 -11.18 -7.41
CA PRO A 28 17.80 -11.54 -6.56
C PRO A 28 16.55 -11.74 -7.42
N SER A 29 15.87 -12.86 -7.19
CA SER A 29 14.59 -13.17 -7.81
C SER A 29 13.55 -12.08 -7.49
N ARG A 30 12.52 -11.91 -8.34
CA ARG A 30 11.45 -10.91 -8.13
C ARG A 30 10.80 -11.04 -6.74
N ALA A 31 10.64 -12.28 -6.25
CA ALA A 31 10.11 -12.56 -4.91
C ALA A 31 11.01 -11.96 -3.80
N THR A 32 12.32 -12.09 -3.92
CA THR A 32 13.29 -11.54 -2.95
C THR A 32 13.25 -10.00 -2.94
N ARG A 33 13.02 -9.36 -4.10
CA ARG A 33 12.86 -7.90 -4.19
C ARG A 33 11.58 -7.42 -3.52
N LEU A 34 10.44 -8.05 -3.80
CA LEU A 34 9.16 -7.71 -3.19
C LEU A 34 9.20 -7.88 -1.67
N PHE A 35 9.80 -8.96 -1.18
CA PHE A 35 9.95 -9.19 0.26
C PHE A 35 10.80 -8.10 0.94
N THR A 36 11.85 -7.66 0.27
CA THR A 36 12.73 -6.59 0.77
C THR A 36 12.01 -5.24 0.79
N VAL A 37 11.24 -4.93 -0.25
CA VAL A 37 10.41 -3.71 -0.32
C VAL A 37 9.32 -3.73 0.75
N TRP A 38 8.64 -4.85 0.94
CA TRP A 38 7.57 -4.98 1.93
C TRP A 38 8.09 -4.85 3.37
N ARG A 39 9.27 -5.42 3.66
CA ARG A 39 9.96 -5.24 4.94
C ARG A 39 10.38 -3.78 5.17
N LYS A 40 10.85 -3.08 4.14
CA LYS A 40 11.23 -1.66 4.21
C LYS A 40 10.00 -0.77 4.39
N LEU A 41 8.90 -1.10 3.72
CA LEU A 41 7.64 -0.37 3.79
C LEU A 41 7.02 -0.47 5.20
N ARG A 42 6.92 -1.69 5.77
CA ARG A 42 6.42 -1.89 7.15
C ARG A 42 7.25 -1.20 8.23
N ARG A 43 8.53 -0.93 7.97
CA ARG A 43 9.43 -0.26 8.93
C ARG A 43 9.36 1.27 8.85
N SER A 44 8.73 1.82 7.81
CA SER A 44 8.55 3.26 7.65
C SER A 44 7.35 3.75 8.45
N LYS A 45 7.59 4.67 9.40
CA LYS A 45 6.51 5.34 10.15
C LYS A 45 5.50 6.00 9.21
N LEU A 46 5.97 6.58 8.10
CA LEU A 46 5.12 7.22 7.09
C LEU A 46 4.15 6.23 6.43
N ALA A 47 4.62 5.02 6.12
CA ALA A 47 3.80 3.99 5.49
C ALA A 47 2.77 3.43 6.48
N VAL A 48 3.13 3.30 7.76
CA VAL A 48 2.18 2.88 8.82
C VAL A 48 1.10 3.94 9.01
N THR A 49 1.46 5.23 9.08
CA THR A 49 0.48 6.32 9.19
C THR A 49 -0.44 6.38 7.99
N GLY A 50 0.11 6.31 6.77
CA GLY A 50 -0.70 6.31 5.54
C GLY A 50 -1.65 5.12 5.47
N PHE A 51 -1.18 3.92 5.83
CA PHE A 51 -2.01 2.73 5.91
C PHE A 51 -3.13 2.87 6.96
N GLY A 52 -2.83 3.50 8.10
CA GLY A 52 -3.82 3.81 9.13
C GLY A 52 -4.94 4.73 8.63
N ILE A 53 -4.60 5.79 7.89
CA ILE A 53 -5.60 6.70 7.30
C ILE A 53 -6.51 5.95 6.32
N VAL A 54 -5.94 5.14 5.44
CA VAL A 54 -6.71 4.33 4.48
C VAL A 54 -7.65 3.38 5.21
N LEU A 55 -7.18 2.73 6.28
CA LEU A 55 -8.03 1.87 7.10
C LEU A 55 -9.19 2.65 7.73
N ILE A 56 -8.93 3.83 8.30
CA ILE A 56 -9.98 4.66 8.92
C ILE A 56 -11.07 5.00 7.88
N ILE A 57 -10.67 5.45 6.69
CA ILE A 57 -11.62 5.77 5.62
C ILE A 57 -12.40 4.52 5.19
N ALA A 58 -11.74 3.37 5.06
CA ALA A 58 -12.41 2.11 4.74
C ALA A 58 -13.41 1.68 5.82
N PHE A 59 -13.08 1.89 7.10
CA PHE A 59 -13.99 1.63 8.22
C PHE A 59 -15.21 2.55 8.19
N ILE A 60 -15.01 3.85 7.92
CA ILE A 60 -16.10 4.80 7.74
C ILE A 60 -17.00 4.38 6.57
N ALA A 61 -16.41 3.97 5.45
CA ALA A 61 -17.16 3.49 4.28
C ALA A 61 -17.94 2.20 4.57
N LEU A 62 -17.40 1.29 5.40
CA LEU A 62 -18.10 0.08 5.81
C LEU A 62 -19.27 0.39 6.76
N LEU A 63 -19.14 1.42 7.58
CA LEU A 63 -20.19 1.92 8.48
C LEU A 63 -21.14 2.92 7.80
N ALA A 64 -20.84 3.35 6.57
CA ALA A 64 -21.68 4.25 5.79
C ALA A 64 -23.17 3.83 5.70
N PRO A 65 -23.55 2.55 5.48
CA PRO A 65 -24.97 2.17 5.45
C PRO A 65 -25.67 2.29 6.80
N ILE A 66 -24.93 2.37 7.92
CA ILE A 66 -25.50 2.60 9.27
C ILE A 66 -25.57 4.09 9.57
N ILE A 67 -24.56 4.86 9.14
CA ILE A 67 -24.43 6.30 9.42
C ILE A 67 -25.30 7.14 8.47
N ALA A 68 -25.40 6.75 7.21
CA ALA A 68 -26.17 7.41 6.16
C ALA A 68 -26.94 6.37 5.32
N PRO A 69 -27.99 5.75 5.89
CA PRO A 69 -28.82 4.77 5.18
C PRO A 69 -29.60 5.40 4.01
N HIS A 70 -29.89 6.71 4.11
CA HIS A 70 -30.62 7.45 3.09
C HIS A 70 -29.62 8.11 2.13
N GLY A 71 -29.42 7.50 0.96
CA GLY A 71 -28.54 8.09 -0.04
C GLY A 71 -29.02 9.48 -0.50
N PRO A 72 -28.11 10.38 -0.95
CA PRO A 72 -28.43 11.76 -1.35
C PRO A 72 -29.39 11.90 -2.55
N LYS A 73 -29.79 10.77 -3.15
CA LYS A 73 -30.70 10.69 -4.31
C LYS A 73 -32.14 10.34 -3.92
N TRP A 74 -32.40 9.98 -2.67
CA TRP A 74 -33.73 9.59 -2.22
C TRP A 74 -34.47 10.86 -1.80
N MET A 75 -35.32 11.38 -2.68
CA MET A 75 -36.26 12.48 -2.40
C MET A 75 -37.46 11.93 -1.62
N GLU A 76 -37.21 11.38 -0.43
CA GLU A 76 -38.28 10.86 0.44
C GLU A 76 -38.69 11.86 1.52
N ALA A 77 -37.85 12.87 1.81
CA ALA A 77 -38.16 13.84 2.85
C ALA A 77 -39.06 14.97 2.34
N PRO A 78 -39.96 15.50 3.19
CA PRO A 78 -40.62 16.78 2.93
C PRO A 78 -39.57 17.87 2.64
N ALA A 79 -39.79 18.67 1.59
CA ALA A 79 -38.88 19.72 1.20
C ALA A 79 -38.83 20.83 2.26
N ARG A 80 -37.64 21.39 2.50
CA ARG A 80 -37.39 22.50 3.44
C ARG A 80 -37.75 22.18 4.90
N LEU A 81 -37.44 20.98 5.36
CA LEU A 81 -37.60 20.65 6.77
C LEU A 81 -36.54 21.38 7.61
N PRO A 82 -36.92 21.92 8.78
CA PRO A 82 -35.96 22.37 9.77
C PRO A 82 -35.17 21.18 10.35
N PRO A 83 -34.06 21.43 11.06
CA PRO A 83 -33.27 20.39 11.71
C PRO A 83 -34.12 19.49 12.60
N THR A 84 -34.07 18.18 12.37
CA THR A 84 -34.79 17.15 13.13
C THR A 84 -33.86 16.00 13.47
N PRO A 85 -34.20 15.11 14.43
CA PRO A 85 -33.36 13.94 14.75
C PRO A 85 -33.10 13.03 13.54
N GLU A 86 -34.04 12.96 12.59
CA GLU A 86 -33.86 12.22 11.33
C GLU A 86 -33.07 13.00 10.27
N TYR A 87 -33.12 14.34 10.28
CA TYR A 87 -32.39 15.23 9.37
C TYR A 87 -31.58 16.26 10.17
N PRO A 88 -30.35 15.94 10.60
CA PRO A 88 -29.57 16.78 11.52
C PRO A 88 -29.35 18.20 11.00
N PHE A 89 -29.20 18.36 9.68
CA PHE A 89 -29.05 19.66 9.01
C PHE A 89 -30.30 20.11 8.25
N GLY A 90 -31.42 19.39 8.40
CA GLY A 90 -32.63 19.62 7.63
C GLY A 90 -32.53 19.13 6.19
N THR A 91 -33.55 19.46 5.38
CA THR A 91 -33.64 19.03 3.98
C THR A 91 -33.64 20.22 3.03
N ASP A 92 -33.14 20.01 1.82
CA ASP A 92 -33.11 21.05 0.79
C ASP A 92 -34.49 21.29 0.12
N ALA A 93 -34.51 22.15 -0.90
CA ALA A 93 -35.71 22.49 -1.65
C ALA A 93 -36.33 21.31 -2.43
N TRP A 94 -35.59 20.21 -2.57
CA TRP A 94 -36.01 18.99 -3.24
C TRP A 94 -36.19 17.81 -2.26
N GLY A 95 -36.15 18.06 -0.95
CA GLY A 95 -36.34 17.01 0.06
C GLY A 95 -35.12 16.10 0.22
N ARG A 96 -33.93 16.56 -0.17
CA ARG A 96 -32.68 15.81 0.03
C ARG A 96 -32.08 16.17 1.38
N ASP A 97 -31.54 15.19 2.09
CA ASP A 97 -30.84 15.40 3.34
C ASP A 97 -29.56 16.22 3.11
N LEU A 98 -29.46 17.37 3.79
CA LEU A 98 -28.30 18.27 3.71
C LEU A 98 -27.06 17.67 4.39
N PHE A 99 -27.23 16.83 5.40
CA PHE A 99 -26.11 16.19 6.08
C PHE A 99 -25.39 15.21 5.14
N SER A 100 -26.16 14.38 4.43
CA SER A 100 -25.66 13.47 3.40
C SER A 100 -25.04 14.15 2.17
N LEU A 101 -25.20 15.47 2.00
CA LEU A 101 -24.54 16.23 0.93
C LEU A 101 -23.14 16.74 1.34
N VAL A 102 -22.83 16.77 2.63
CA VAL A 102 -21.56 17.28 3.17
C VAL A 102 -20.52 16.17 3.37
N ILE A 103 -20.96 14.92 3.58
CA ILE A 103 -20.11 13.75 3.87
C ILE A 103 -20.00 12.80 2.68
#